data_AF-A0A2V8ELH9-F1
#
_entry.id   AF-A0A2V8ELH9-F1
#
_cell.length_a   1.000
_cell.length_b   1.000
_cell.length_c   1.000
_cell.angle_alpha   90.00
_cell.angle_beta   90.00
_cell.angle_gamma   90.00
#
_symmetry.space_group_name_H-M   'P 1'
#
loop_
_entity.id
_entity.type
_entity.pdbx_description
1 polymer ?
#
loop_
_entity_poly.entity_id
_entity_poly.type
_entity_poly.pdbx_seq_one_letter_code
_entity_poly.pdbx_strand_id
1 'polypeptide(L)'
;SREFFRCAPDKPFVRHDTRVWESSAGRDPRLRTPEGTLLLGDELMADWRARTKGSSVRLRAYVDVHPSADSRLTLDAAKKNRHGDPMPKIEHRFDDATRAREAATRAHVNAVFDRLAKASNGRIVNRSEGDYLDHPGGGCRMGTDPAASVTDSYGRTHDHENLFVVGAPTTPTGGCTNGTLTFVALTLRSAEKIAAA
;
A
#
# COMPACT_ATOMS: atom_id res chain seq x y z
N SER A 1 -6.54 -1.33 -17.94
CA SER A 1 -7.99 -1.43 -17.71
C SER A 1 -8.36 -0.50 -16.55
N ARG A 2 -9.29 0.45 -16.74
CA ARG A 2 -9.83 1.31 -15.66
C ARG A 2 -11.14 0.76 -15.07
N GLU A 3 -11.55 -0.44 -15.46
CA GLU A 3 -12.85 -1.01 -15.11
C GLU A 3 -13.04 -1.18 -13.60
N PHE A 4 -11.95 -1.38 -12.86
CA PHE A 4 -11.96 -1.54 -11.39
C PHE A 4 -11.71 -0.23 -10.62
N PHE A 5 -11.49 0.90 -11.32
CA PHE A 5 -11.26 2.22 -10.70
C PHE A 5 -12.54 3.03 -10.50
N ARG A 6 -13.68 2.55 -11.01
CA ARG A 6 -14.98 3.22 -10.90
C ARG A 6 -15.91 2.34 -10.08
N CYS A 7 -16.45 2.89 -9.01
CA CYS A 7 -17.54 2.24 -8.28
C CYS A 7 -18.88 2.72 -8.84
N ALA A 8 -19.78 1.77 -9.07
CA ALA A 8 -21.17 2.11 -9.35
C ALA A 8 -21.79 2.71 -8.07
N PRO A 9 -22.63 3.75 -8.18
CA PRO A 9 -23.15 4.47 -7.01
C PRO A 9 -24.07 3.63 -6.12
N ASP A 10 -24.61 2.53 -6.65
CA ASP A 10 -25.43 1.54 -5.96
C ASP A 10 -24.61 0.45 -5.23
N LYS A 11 -23.27 0.50 -5.34
CA LYS A 11 -22.37 -0.47 -4.70
C LYS A 11 -21.50 0.20 -3.64
N PRO A 12 -21.06 -0.54 -2.61
CA PRO A 12 -20.09 -0.04 -1.65
C PRO A 12 -18.85 0.48 -2.36
N PHE A 13 -18.37 1.65 -1.94
CA PHE A 13 -17.16 2.25 -2.49
C PHE A 13 -15.95 1.36 -2.20
N VAL A 14 -15.39 0.76 -3.26
CA VAL A 14 -14.18 -0.04 -3.23
C VAL A 14 -13.20 0.53 -4.25
N ARG A 15 -12.07 1.01 -3.76
CA ARG A 15 -10.96 1.50 -4.58
C ARG A 15 -9.71 0.66 -4.29
N HIS A 16 -9.20 -0.02 -5.32
CA HIS A 16 -7.99 -0.83 -5.21
C HIS A 16 -7.15 -0.77 -6.49
N ASP A 17 -5.85 -1.05 -6.36
CA ASP A 17 -4.96 -1.34 -7.48
C ASP A 17 -4.57 -2.82 -7.46
N THR A 18 -5.03 -3.57 -8.47
CA THR A 18 -4.66 -4.97 -8.64
C THR A 18 -3.40 -5.08 -9.48
N ARG A 19 -2.38 -5.71 -8.88
CA ARG A 19 -1.08 -5.95 -9.48
C ARG A 19 -0.86 -7.44 -9.70
N VAL A 20 -0.30 -7.76 -10.86
CA VAL A 20 0.11 -9.11 -11.25
C VAL A 20 1.63 -9.08 -11.41
N TRP A 21 2.32 -9.99 -10.74
CA TRP A 21 3.73 -10.25 -10.98
C TRP A 21 3.92 -11.72 -11.34
N GLU A 22 4.80 -11.98 -12.30
CA GLU A 22 5.39 -13.30 -12.39
C GLU A 22 6.11 -13.60 -11.07
N SER A 23 5.86 -14.77 -10.52
CA SER A 23 6.50 -15.20 -9.29
C SER A 23 7.39 -16.39 -9.57
N SER A 24 8.66 -16.26 -9.22
CA SER A 24 9.56 -17.40 -9.02
C SER A 24 9.38 -18.03 -7.62
N ALA A 25 8.52 -17.46 -6.77
CA ALA A 25 8.30 -17.97 -5.42
C ALA A 25 7.77 -19.40 -5.50
N GLY A 26 8.43 -20.31 -4.77
CA GLY A 26 8.11 -21.73 -4.83
C GLY A 26 8.59 -22.41 -6.12
N ARG A 27 9.61 -21.85 -6.80
CA ARG A 27 10.39 -22.58 -7.82
C ARG A 27 11.69 -23.16 -7.30
N ASP A 28 12.09 -22.93 -6.06
CA ASP A 28 13.24 -23.62 -5.47
C ASP A 28 12.84 -25.01 -4.95
N PRO A 29 13.81 -25.94 -4.81
CA PRO A 29 13.61 -27.16 -4.04
C PRO A 29 13.10 -26.83 -2.63
N ARG A 30 12.14 -27.59 -2.14
CA ARG A 30 11.63 -27.48 -0.76
C ARG A 30 11.78 -28.82 -0.08
N LEU A 31 12.21 -28.80 1.18
CA LEU A 31 12.38 -30.01 1.98
C LEU A 31 11.06 -30.54 2.53
N ARG A 32 9.97 -29.77 2.47
CA ARG A 32 8.67 -30.17 3.01
C ARG A 32 7.51 -29.86 2.07
N THR A 33 6.51 -30.74 2.04
CA THR A 33 5.21 -30.47 1.41
C THR A 33 4.45 -29.38 2.18
N PRO A 34 3.36 -28.80 1.63
CA PRO A 34 2.52 -27.85 2.38
C PRO A 34 1.96 -28.45 3.68
N GLU A 35 1.77 -29.77 3.72
CA GLU A 35 1.29 -30.54 4.88
C GLU A 35 2.42 -30.90 5.87
N GLY A 36 3.67 -30.51 5.57
CA GLY A 36 4.82 -30.67 6.47
C GLY A 36 5.65 -31.95 6.27
N THR A 37 5.24 -32.84 5.36
CA THR A 37 5.95 -34.10 5.07
C THR A 37 7.33 -33.83 4.50
N LEU A 38 8.37 -34.49 5.04
CA LEU A 38 9.75 -34.35 4.58
C LEU A 38 9.93 -35.01 3.20
N LEU A 39 10.59 -34.30 2.27
CA LEU A 39 10.94 -34.79 0.93
C LEU A 39 12.46 -34.94 0.84
N LEU A 40 12.93 -36.08 0.35
CA LEU A 40 14.36 -36.37 0.15
C LEU A 40 14.62 -37.00 -1.23
N GLY A 41 15.84 -36.84 -1.74
CA GLY A 41 16.29 -37.48 -2.97
C GLY A 41 15.34 -37.30 -4.16
N ASP A 42 14.91 -38.41 -4.75
CA ASP A 42 14.04 -38.43 -5.93
C ASP A 42 12.67 -37.79 -5.69
N GLU A 43 12.11 -37.88 -4.48
CA GLU A 43 10.82 -37.28 -4.15
C GLU A 43 10.88 -35.75 -4.19
N LEU A 44 11.97 -35.18 -3.66
CA LEU A 44 12.24 -33.75 -3.72
C LEU A 44 12.45 -33.29 -5.17
N MET A 45 13.20 -34.06 -5.97
CA MET A 45 13.45 -33.74 -7.37
C MET A 45 12.18 -33.85 -8.23
N ALA A 46 11.31 -34.81 -7.94
CA ALA A 46 10.02 -34.98 -8.61
C ALA A 46 9.06 -33.83 -8.27
N ASP A 47 8.91 -33.47 -6.99
CA ASP A 47 8.11 -32.31 -6.56
C ASP A 47 8.62 -31.02 -7.23
N TRP A 48 9.95 -30.81 -7.23
CA TRP A 48 10.54 -29.62 -7.83
C TRP A 48 10.27 -29.53 -9.34
N ARG A 49 10.57 -30.60 -10.10
CA ARG A 49 10.34 -30.65 -11.55
C ARG A 49 8.86 -30.53 -11.91
N ALA A 50 7.95 -31.06 -11.09
CA ALA A 50 6.53 -30.92 -11.30
C ALA A 50 6.08 -29.45 -11.15
N ARG A 51 6.58 -28.75 -10.13
CA ARG A 51 6.28 -27.32 -9.90
C ARG A 51 6.84 -26.39 -10.98
N THR A 52 7.90 -26.81 -11.69
CA THR A 52 8.46 -26.02 -12.80
C THR A 52 7.72 -26.20 -14.13
N LYS A 53 6.78 -27.15 -14.25
CA LYS A 53 5.99 -27.36 -15.48
C LYS A 53 4.91 -26.29 -15.71
N GLY A 54 4.58 -25.51 -14.69
CA GLY A 54 3.61 -24.42 -14.76
C GLY A 54 4.20 -23.08 -14.35
N SER A 55 3.45 -22.01 -14.59
CA SER A 55 3.80 -20.67 -14.11
C SER A 55 3.03 -20.35 -12.83
N SER A 56 3.73 -19.78 -11.86
CA SER A 56 3.13 -19.15 -10.68
C SER A 56 3.07 -17.64 -10.85
N VAL A 57 1.93 -17.06 -10.48
CA VAL A 57 1.75 -15.61 -10.43
C VAL A 57 1.42 -15.18 -9.02
N ARG A 58 1.90 -14.01 -8.63
CA ARG A 58 1.45 -13.34 -7.41
C ARG A 58 0.45 -12.26 -7.80
N LEU A 59 -0.73 -12.33 -7.22
CA LEU A 59 -1.72 -11.26 -7.25
C LEU A 59 -1.64 -10.50 -5.93
N ARG A 60 -1.65 -9.17 -5.99
CA ARG A 60 -1.84 -8.31 -4.80
C ARG A 60 -2.81 -7.21 -5.16
N ALA A 61 -3.66 -6.86 -4.22
CA ALA A 61 -4.48 -5.66 -4.30
C ALA A 61 -4.02 -4.72 -3.18
N TYR A 62 -3.75 -3.47 -3.55
CA TYR A 62 -3.58 -2.37 -2.59
C TYR A 62 -4.92 -1.66 -2.47
N VAL A 63 -5.41 -1.46 -1.25
CA VAL A 63 -6.73 -0.88 -0.97
C VAL A 63 -6.57 0.52 -0.41
N ASP A 64 -7.50 1.42 -0.75
CA ASP A 64 -7.48 2.78 -0.21
C ASP A 64 -7.83 2.79 1.29
N VAL A 65 -7.09 3.58 2.05
CA VAL A 65 -7.32 3.82 3.48
C VAL A 65 -7.58 5.31 3.65
N HIS A 66 -8.75 5.65 4.19
CA HIS A 66 -9.05 7.07 4.42
C HIS A 66 -8.19 7.62 5.55
N PRO A 67 -7.78 8.90 5.45
CA PRO A 67 -7.08 9.57 6.53
C PRO A 67 -8.01 9.68 7.74
N SER A 68 -7.59 9.13 8.88
CA SER A 68 -8.28 9.33 10.15
C SER A 68 -7.74 10.56 10.87
N ALA A 69 -8.65 11.40 11.38
CA ALA A 69 -8.32 12.50 12.27
C ALA A 69 -7.79 12.04 13.64
N ASP A 70 -7.83 10.74 13.94
CA ASP A 70 -7.29 10.14 15.17
C ASP A 70 -5.93 9.45 14.97
N SER A 71 -5.44 9.38 13.73
CA SER A 71 -4.09 8.88 13.44
C SER A 71 -3.03 9.92 13.77
N ARG A 72 -1.95 9.51 14.44
CA ARG A 72 -0.86 10.41 14.85
C ARG A 72 0.51 9.83 14.50
N LEU A 73 1.38 10.72 14.03
CA LEU A 73 2.83 10.54 14.02
C LEU A 73 3.40 11.61 14.94
N THR A 74 3.90 11.21 16.10
CA THR A 74 4.54 12.11 17.07
C THR A 74 5.96 11.65 17.36
N LEU A 75 6.67 12.40 18.19
CA LEU A 75 7.98 12.04 18.69
C LEU A 75 7.88 11.50 20.12
N ASP A 76 8.58 10.42 20.42
CA ASP A 76 8.72 9.84 21.76
C ASP A 76 9.99 10.40 22.41
N ALA A 77 9.85 11.33 23.36
CA ALA A 77 10.98 11.97 24.02
C ALA A 77 11.81 11.01 24.89
N ALA A 78 11.23 9.88 25.32
CA ALA A 78 11.91 8.90 26.15
C ALA A 78 12.77 7.92 25.32
N LYS A 79 12.44 7.74 24.04
CA LYS A 79 13.20 6.88 23.12
C LYS A 79 14.00 7.74 22.17
N LYS A 80 15.32 7.68 22.28
CA LYS A 80 16.21 8.46 21.42
C LYS A 80 16.97 7.55 20.46
N ASN A 81 17.24 8.05 19.26
CA ASN A 81 18.19 7.43 18.36
C ASN A 81 19.63 7.60 18.90
N ARG A 82 20.62 7.02 18.21
CA ARG A 82 22.05 7.14 18.58
C ARG A 82 22.61 8.57 18.53
N HIS A 83 21.88 9.52 17.95
CA HIS A 83 22.24 10.93 17.83
C HIS A 83 21.55 11.81 18.89
N GLY A 84 20.66 11.23 19.71
CA GLY A 84 19.92 11.95 20.75
C GLY A 84 18.55 12.48 20.31
N ASP A 85 18.15 12.26 19.05
CA ASP A 85 16.84 12.72 18.56
C ASP A 85 15.73 11.79 19.05
N PRO A 86 14.57 12.32 19.45
CA PRO A 86 13.38 11.53 19.72
C PRO A 86 12.98 10.62 18.55
N MET A 87 12.65 9.37 18.85
CA MET A 87 12.18 8.38 17.88
C MET A 87 10.71 8.63 17.51
N PRO A 88 10.27 8.29 16.29
CA PRO A 88 8.87 8.40 15.91
C PRO A 88 7.99 7.42 16.71
N LYS A 89 6.85 7.91 17.18
CA LYS A 89 5.72 7.14 17.73
C LYS A 89 4.58 7.21 16.72
N ILE A 90 4.15 6.05 16.25
CA ILE A 90 3.07 5.93 15.26
C ILE A 90 1.85 5.33 15.94
N GLU A 91 0.75 6.07 15.92
CA GLU A 91 -0.56 5.63 16.40
C GLU A 91 -1.53 5.70 15.23
N HIS A 92 -1.62 4.61 14.47
CA HIS A 92 -2.49 4.55 13.29
C HIS A 92 -3.88 4.01 13.66
N ARG A 93 -4.92 4.70 13.18
CA ARG A 93 -6.33 4.34 13.37
C ARG A 93 -7.06 4.37 12.03
N PHE A 94 -7.82 3.31 11.75
CA PHE A 94 -8.81 3.35 10.68
C PHE A 94 -10.03 4.14 11.14
N ASP A 95 -10.52 5.04 10.29
CA ASP A 95 -11.79 5.73 10.47
C ASP A 95 -12.98 4.77 10.30
N ASP A 96 -14.16 5.20 10.73
CA ASP A 96 -15.36 4.37 10.69
C ASP A 96 -15.76 4.01 9.25
N ALA A 97 -15.56 4.94 8.31
CA ALA A 97 -15.86 4.69 6.90
C ALA A 97 -14.95 3.59 6.30
N THR A 98 -13.66 3.56 6.65
CA THR A 98 -12.75 2.48 6.22
C THR A 98 -13.14 1.14 6.85
N ARG A 99 -13.54 1.12 8.13
CA ARG A 99 -13.99 -0.11 8.80
C ARG A 99 -15.29 -0.64 8.21
N ALA A 100 -16.28 0.23 7.99
CA ALA A 100 -17.58 -0.15 7.48
C ALA A 100 -17.53 -0.81 6.08
N ARG A 101 -16.54 -0.43 5.25
CA ARG A 101 -16.35 -1.00 3.90
C ARG A 101 -15.45 -2.23 3.83
N GLU A 102 -14.84 -2.64 4.94
CA GLU A 102 -13.78 -3.67 4.93
C GLU A 102 -14.29 -4.99 4.34
N ALA A 103 -15.44 -5.48 4.80
CA ALA A 103 -16.03 -6.72 4.30
C ALA A 103 -16.35 -6.66 2.80
N ALA A 104 -16.90 -5.54 2.33
CA ALA A 104 -17.22 -5.34 0.91
C ALA A 104 -15.95 -5.26 0.05
N THR A 105 -14.92 -4.57 0.53
CA THR A 105 -13.60 -4.49 -0.12
C THR A 105 -12.97 -5.87 -0.24
N ARG A 106 -12.97 -6.65 0.85
CA ARG A 106 -12.45 -8.02 0.89
C ARG A 106 -13.17 -8.93 -0.09
N ALA A 107 -14.51 -8.92 -0.09
CA ALA A 107 -15.32 -9.71 -1.01
C ALA A 107 -15.03 -9.33 -2.47
N HIS A 108 -14.93 -8.04 -2.78
CA HIS A 108 -14.63 -7.55 -4.12
C HIS A 108 -13.25 -8.01 -4.61
N VAL A 109 -12.20 -7.76 -3.83
CA VAL A 109 -10.81 -8.16 -4.19
C VAL A 109 -10.73 -9.67 -4.40
N ASN A 110 -11.36 -10.44 -3.50
CA ASN A 110 -11.40 -11.89 -3.61
C ASN A 110 -12.08 -12.35 -4.91
N ALA A 111 -13.21 -11.74 -5.28
CA ALA A 111 -13.90 -12.05 -6.53
C ALA A 111 -13.08 -11.69 -7.78
N VAL A 112 -12.32 -10.58 -7.74
CA VAL A 112 -11.37 -10.23 -8.81
C VAL A 112 -10.29 -11.30 -8.96
N PHE A 113 -9.70 -11.76 -7.85
CA PHE A 113 -8.70 -12.83 -7.88
C PHE A 113 -9.26 -14.15 -8.43
N ASP A 114 -10.47 -14.54 -8.01
CA ASP A 114 -11.14 -15.73 -8.55
C ASP A 114 -11.40 -15.63 -10.05
N ARG A 115 -11.85 -14.47 -10.51
CA ARG A 115 -12.07 -14.21 -11.94
C ARG A 115 -10.78 -14.34 -12.74
N LEU A 116 -9.68 -13.76 -12.26
CA LEU A 116 -8.37 -13.85 -12.92
C LEU A 116 -7.86 -15.29 -12.96
N ALA A 117 -7.94 -16.02 -11.84
CA ALA A 117 -7.53 -17.42 -11.80
C ALA A 117 -8.33 -18.28 -12.78
N LYS A 118 -9.67 -18.16 -12.76
CA LYS A 118 -10.57 -18.90 -13.66
C LYS A 118 -10.29 -18.59 -15.13
N ALA A 119 -10.08 -17.31 -15.48
CA ALA A 119 -9.81 -16.90 -16.85
C ALA A 119 -8.47 -17.42 -17.40
N SER A 120 -7.53 -17.79 -16.53
CA SER A 120 -6.22 -18.35 -16.91
C SER A 120 -6.12 -19.86 -16.69
N ASN A 121 -7.23 -20.57 -16.49
CA ASN A 121 -7.27 -21.99 -16.11
C ASN A 121 -6.38 -22.31 -14.89
N GLY A 122 -6.17 -21.31 -14.03
CA GLY A 122 -5.38 -21.40 -12.82
C GLY A 122 -6.23 -21.75 -11.60
N ARG A 123 -5.54 -22.03 -10.49
CA ARG A 123 -6.15 -22.19 -9.17
C ARG A 123 -5.45 -21.30 -8.15
N ILE A 124 -6.20 -20.77 -7.19
CA ILE A 124 -5.61 -20.06 -6.07
C ILE A 124 -5.04 -21.09 -5.08
N VAL A 125 -3.73 -21.04 -4.86
CA VAL A 125 -3.03 -21.98 -3.95
C VAL A 125 -2.98 -21.48 -2.51
N ASN A 126 -3.00 -20.16 -2.31
CA ASN A 126 -3.01 -19.53 -0.99
C ASN A 126 -3.61 -18.12 -1.09
N ARG A 127 -4.21 -17.66 0.00
CA ARG A 127 -4.63 -16.28 0.22
C ARG A 127 -4.19 -15.83 1.60
N SER A 128 -3.67 -14.62 1.67
CA SER A 128 -3.33 -13.97 2.94
C SER A 128 -3.66 -12.50 2.84
N GLU A 129 -4.08 -11.93 3.96
CA GLU A 129 -4.20 -10.49 4.14
C GLU A 129 -3.04 -10.02 5.02
N GLY A 130 -2.40 -8.93 4.62
CA GLY A 130 -1.35 -8.30 5.44
C GLY A 130 -1.96 -7.32 6.42
N ASP A 131 -1.37 -7.24 7.61
CA ASP A 131 -1.59 -6.17 8.59
C ASP A 131 -0.61 -4.99 8.39
N TYR A 132 0.33 -5.15 7.45
CA TYR A 132 1.29 -4.13 7.08
C TYR A 132 0.68 -3.09 6.13
N LEU A 133 0.86 -1.81 6.47
CA LEU A 133 0.43 -0.68 5.65
C LEU A 133 1.62 -0.12 4.86
N ASP A 134 1.58 -0.34 3.55
CA ASP A 134 2.54 0.21 2.60
C ASP A 134 2.30 1.72 2.36
N HIS A 135 3.36 2.47 2.06
CA HIS A 135 3.32 3.88 1.61
C HIS A 135 2.81 4.93 2.64
N PRO A 136 3.54 5.16 3.76
CA PRO A 136 3.19 6.23 4.70
C PRO A 136 3.20 7.62 4.02
N GLY A 137 2.22 8.45 4.35
CA GLY A 137 2.08 9.81 3.83
C GLY A 137 1.17 10.68 4.70
N GLY A 138 1.03 11.96 4.35
CA GLY A 138 0.09 12.89 4.99
C GLY A 138 0.48 13.50 6.34
N GLY A 139 1.70 13.25 6.83
CA GLY A 139 2.20 13.83 8.09
C GLY A 139 2.25 15.36 8.12
N CYS A 140 2.38 16.00 6.95
CA CYS A 140 2.33 17.45 6.76
C CYS A 140 1.39 17.78 5.59
N ARG A 141 0.15 17.27 5.64
CA ARG A 141 -0.78 17.32 4.51
C ARG A 141 -0.98 18.73 3.93
N MET A 142 -1.12 18.79 2.61
CA MET A 142 -1.50 20.00 1.90
C MET A 142 -2.99 20.30 2.04
N GLY A 143 -3.35 21.58 2.02
CA GLY A 143 -4.73 22.06 2.02
C GLY A 143 -4.80 23.58 1.81
N THR A 144 -6.02 24.09 1.69
CA THR A 144 -6.27 25.54 1.55
C THR A 144 -6.59 26.22 2.89
N ASP A 145 -6.87 25.43 3.92
CA ASP A 145 -7.20 25.90 5.26
C ASP A 145 -6.01 25.64 6.22
N PRO A 146 -5.32 26.69 6.71
CA PRO A 146 -4.24 26.56 7.68
C PRO A 146 -4.65 25.91 9.01
N ALA A 147 -5.94 25.92 9.37
CA ALA A 147 -6.41 25.26 10.59
C ALA A 147 -6.50 23.72 10.44
N ALA A 148 -6.53 23.21 9.20
CA ALA A 148 -6.73 21.79 8.89
C ALA A 148 -5.55 21.15 8.13
N SER A 149 -4.57 21.95 7.70
CA SER A 149 -3.44 21.51 6.88
C SER A 149 -2.14 22.21 7.26
N VAL A 150 -1.00 21.64 6.88
CA VAL A 150 0.33 22.18 7.23
C VAL A 150 0.89 23.02 6.10
N THR A 151 0.66 22.60 4.85
CA THR A 151 1.17 23.30 3.67
C THR A 151 0.06 23.70 2.71
N ASP A 152 0.35 24.66 1.86
CA ASP A 152 -0.41 24.90 0.65
C ASP A 152 -0.20 23.77 -0.38
N SER A 153 -0.81 23.94 -1.57
CA SER A 153 -0.72 22.94 -2.65
C SER A 153 0.66 22.85 -3.34
N TYR A 154 1.58 23.77 -3.06
CA TYR A 154 2.97 23.77 -3.54
C TYR A 154 3.96 23.29 -2.46
N GLY A 155 3.46 22.83 -1.31
CA GLY A 155 4.30 22.37 -0.20
C GLY A 155 4.85 23.49 0.67
N ARG A 156 4.49 24.75 0.43
CA ARG A 156 4.88 25.88 1.29
C ARG A 156 4.09 25.82 2.58
N THR A 157 4.74 25.93 3.73
CA THR A 157 4.03 25.94 5.02
C THR A 157 3.20 27.21 5.18
N HIS A 158 2.05 27.13 5.85
CA HIS A 158 1.16 28.30 6.02
C HIS A 158 1.71 29.36 6.97
N ASP A 159 2.55 28.96 7.92
CA ASP A 159 3.13 29.80 8.98
C ASP A 159 4.46 30.46 8.58
N HIS A 160 5.15 29.92 7.58
CA HIS A 160 6.47 30.39 7.15
C HIS A 160 6.62 30.45 5.63
N GLU A 161 6.95 31.64 5.12
CA GLU A 161 7.09 31.89 3.68
C GLU A 161 8.33 31.21 3.05
N ASN A 162 9.35 30.87 3.82
CA ASN A 162 10.59 30.28 3.30
C ASN A 162 10.78 28.80 3.68
N LEU A 163 9.74 28.14 4.18
CA LEU A 163 9.78 26.73 4.57
C LEU A 163 8.85 25.90 3.69
N PHE A 164 9.40 24.79 3.18
CA PHE A 164 8.70 23.88 2.28
C PHE A 164 8.83 22.43 2.76
N VAL A 165 7.74 21.68 2.65
CA VAL A 165 7.68 20.22 2.82
C VAL A 165 7.32 19.60 1.47
N VAL A 166 8.01 18.54 1.07
CA VAL A 166 7.85 17.93 -0.27
C VAL A 166 7.64 16.43 -0.20
N GLY A 167 6.97 15.89 -1.22
CA GLY A 167 6.77 14.45 -1.39
C GLY A 167 5.64 13.84 -0.54
N ALA A 168 5.85 12.63 -0.02
CA ALA A 168 4.82 11.85 0.66
C ALA A 168 4.13 12.56 1.86
N PRO A 169 4.81 13.37 2.69
CA PRO A 169 4.16 14.02 3.83
C PRO A 169 3.03 14.96 3.42
N THR A 170 3.04 15.52 2.21
CA THR A 170 2.03 16.50 1.78
C THR A 170 0.76 15.87 1.24
N THR A 171 0.68 14.54 1.07
CA THR A 171 -0.53 13.92 0.51
C THR A 171 -1.73 13.97 1.47
N PRO A 172 -2.88 14.52 1.05
CA PRO A 172 -4.07 14.57 1.92
C PRO A 172 -4.81 13.23 1.98
N THR A 173 -4.53 12.32 1.05
CA THR A 173 -5.14 10.98 0.93
C THR A 173 -4.08 9.95 0.57
N GLY A 174 -4.19 8.73 1.08
CA GLY A 174 -3.27 7.63 0.76
C GLY A 174 -3.44 7.09 -0.66
N GLY A 175 -4.68 6.94 -1.13
CA GLY A 175 -4.96 6.30 -2.40
C GLY A 175 -4.66 4.79 -2.35
N CYS A 176 -4.72 4.14 -3.52
CA CYS A 176 -4.57 2.69 -3.61
C CYS A 176 -3.45 2.24 -4.54
N THR A 177 -2.64 3.17 -5.07
CA THR A 177 -1.54 2.89 -6.00
C THR A 177 -0.21 3.21 -5.34
N ASN A 178 0.89 2.67 -5.86
CA ASN A 178 2.23 3.05 -5.40
C ASN A 178 2.46 4.56 -5.54
N GLY A 179 2.74 5.24 -4.42
CA GLY A 179 2.75 6.70 -4.34
C GLY A 179 4.00 7.39 -4.89
N THR A 180 5.11 6.68 -5.11
CA THR A 180 6.42 7.30 -5.44
C THR A 180 6.38 8.27 -6.61
N LEU A 181 5.67 7.93 -7.69
CA LEU A 181 5.57 8.82 -8.85
C LEU A 181 4.81 10.11 -8.52
N THR A 182 3.76 10.03 -7.71
CA THR A 182 3.05 11.20 -7.18
C THR A 182 3.96 12.03 -6.28
N PHE A 183 4.77 11.39 -5.43
CA PHE A 183 5.70 12.10 -4.55
C PHE A 183 6.76 12.86 -5.37
N VAL A 184 7.31 12.24 -6.42
CA VAL A 184 8.25 12.90 -7.35
C VAL A 184 7.58 14.08 -8.05
N ALA A 185 6.36 13.92 -8.55
CA ALA A 185 5.63 15.01 -9.20
C ALA A 185 5.38 16.19 -8.25
N LEU A 186 4.99 15.92 -6.99
CA LEU A 186 4.81 16.96 -5.97
C LEU A 186 6.14 17.65 -5.64
N THR A 187 7.24 16.90 -5.52
CA THR A 187 8.57 17.47 -5.28
C THR A 187 9.01 18.37 -6.43
N LEU A 188 8.84 17.96 -7.68
CA LEU A 188 9.19 18.78 -8.85
C LEU A 188 8.36 20.07 -8.90
N ARG A 189 7.04 19.97 -8.68
CA ARG A 189 6.15 21.14 -8.60
C ARG A 189 6.54 22.10 -7.48
N SER A 190 6.97 21.58 -6.33
CA SER A 190 7.45 22.40 -5.20
C SER A 190 8.78 23.08 -5.55
N ALA A 191 9.69 22.37 -6.21
CA ALA A 191 10.98 22.91 -6.64
C ALA A 191 10.81 24.07 -7.64
N GLU A 192 9.88 23.97 -8.59
CA GLU A 192 9.54 25.08 -9.48
C GLU A 192 9.06 26.32 -8.71
N LYS A 193 8.27 26.12 -7.65
CA LYS A 193 7.80 27.22 -6.80
C LYS A 193 8.93 27.86 -6.00
N ILE A 194 9.87 27.06 -5.49
CA ILE A 194 11.06 27.53 -4.77
C ILE A 194 11.97 28.33 -5.70
N ALA A 195 12.17 27.87 -6.94
CA ALA A 195 13.03 28.56 -7.91
C ALA A 195 12.45 29.90 -8.40
N ALA A 196 11.13 30.08 -8.30
CA ALA A 196 10.43 31.29 -8.68
C ALA A 196 10.20 32.28 -7.52
N ALA A 197 10.59 31.92 -6.30
CA ALA A 197 10.45 32.73 -5.08
C ALA A 197 11.73 33.53 -4.81
#